data_AF-A0A7Z2T6U9-F1
#
_entry.id   AF-A0A7Z2T6U9-F1
#
_cell.length_a   1.000
_cell.length_b   1.000
_cell.length_c   1.000
_cell.angle_alpha   90.00
_cell.angle_beta   90.00
_cell.angle_gamma   90.00
#
_symmetry.space_group_name_H-M   'P 1'
#
loop_
_entity.id
_entity.type
_entity.pdbx_description
1 polymer ?
#
loop_
_entity_poly.entity_id
_entity_poly.type
_entity_poly.pdbx_seq_one_letter_code
_entity_poly.pdbx_strand_id
1 'polypeptide(L)'
;MRVLVGCIAAAMSLGAFAMTDQEVCEAYGVALASNSDKGRVEFMSEMESRIENETWSLSAEQCNEIAMESKYEFDLDLAIDMSY
;
A
#
# COMPACT_ATOMS: atom_id res chain seq x y z
N MET A 1 -20.88 8.80 -19.31
CA MET A 1 -19.44 8.85 -18.99
C MET A 1 -19.20 7.83 -17.88
N ARG A 2 -18.90 6.60 -18.28
CA ARG A 2 -18.62 5.46 -17.42
C ARG A 2 -17.49 4.70 -18.09
N VAL A 3 -16.70 4.01 -17.27
CA VAL A 3 -15.54 3.17 -17.60
C VAL A 3 -14.20 3.92 -17.59
N LEU A 4 -13.69 4.15 -16.38
CA LEU A 4 -12.25 4.06 -16.06
C LEU A 4 -12.11 3.14 -14.85
N VAL A 5 -12.60 1.91 -15.00
CA VAL A 5 -12.34 0.79 -14.10
C VAL A 5 -11.58 -0.20 -14.96
N GLY A 6 -10.30 -0.42 -14.65
CA GLY A 6 -9.49 -1.45 -15.30
C GLY A 6 -8.17 -0.94 -15.88
N CYS A 7 -7.21 -0.60 -15.02
CA CYS A 7 -5.79 -0.52 -15.39
C CYS A 7 -4.85 -0.89 -14.23
N ILE A 8 -5.21 -1.84 -13.36
CA ILE A 8 -4.27 -2.43 -12.38
C ILE A 8 -4.18 -3.95 -12.59
N ALA A 9 -4.06 -4.36 -13.85
CA ALA A 9 -3.86 -5.75 -14.21
C ALA A 9 -3.11 -5.87 -15.55
N ALA A 10 -1.90 -5.33 -15.66
CA ALA A 10 -0.87 -5.78 -16.63
C ALA A 10 0.43 -4.96 -16.53
N ALA A 11 1.38 -5.43 -15.72
CA ALA A 11 2.83 -5.30 -16.00
C ALA A 11 3.67 -6.15 -15.01
N MET A 12 3.37 -7.45 -14.91
CA MET A 12 4.36 -8.40 -14.39
C MET A 12 5.30 -8.80 -15.52
N SER A 13 6.26 -7.92 -15.85
CA SER A 13 7.43 -8.29 -16.66
C SER A 13 8.55 -7.26 -16.56
N LEU A 14 9.63 -7.70 -15.90
CA LEU A 14 11.02 -7.24 -16.08
C LEU A 14 11.36 -5.82 -15.59
N GLY A 15 11.28 -5.67 -14.28
CA GLY A 15 12.05 -4.71 -13.50
C GLY A 15 11.69 -4.93 -12.04
N ALA A 16 12.67 -5.21 -11.18
CA ALA A 16 12.51 -4.94 -9.76
C ALA A 16 12.44 -3.41 -9.64
N PHE A 17 11.31 -2.81 -10.02
CA PHE A 17 11.03 -1.42 -9.69
C PHE A 17 10.99 -1.43 -8.17
N ALA A 18 12.04 -0.89 -7.55
CA ALA A 18 12.07 -0.73 -6.12
C ALA A 18 10.82 0.04 -5.73
N MET A 19 9.93 -0.61 -4.98
CA MET A 19 8.71 -0.01 -4.46
C MET A 19 9.11 1.32 -3.80
N THR A 20 8.41 2.41 -4.07
CA THR A 20 8.65 3.69 -3.41
C THR A 20 8.21 3.63 -1.95
N ASP A 21 8.74 4.51 -1.10
CA ASP A 21 8.31 4.54 0.31
C ASP A 21 6.81 4.86 0.44
N GLN A 22 6.25 5.62 -0.51
CA GLN A 22 4.81 5.86 -0.62
C GLN A 22 4.05 4.55 -0.85
N GLU A 23 4.43 3.77 -1.86
CA GLU A 23 3.78 2.48 -2.16
C GLU A 23 3.91 1.48 -0.99
N VAL A 24 5.01 1.53 -0.23
CA VAL A 24 5.19 0.74 1.00
C VAL A 24 4.15 1.15 2.06
N CYS A 25 3.91 2.45 2.27
CA CYS A 25 2.91 2.96 3.22
C CYS A 25 1.47 2.70 2.74
N GLU A 26 1.19 2.80 1.45
CA GLU A 26 -0.12 2.43 0.86
C GLU A 26 -0.40 0.94 1.09
N ALA A 27 0.56 0.07 0.79
CA ALA A 27 0.43 -1.38 1.03
C ALA A 27 0.18 -1.70 2.51
N TYR A 28 0.77 -0.93 3.43
CA TYR A 28 0.48 -1.03 4.85
C TYR A 28 -0.96 -0.64 5.20
N GLY A 29 -1.47 0.45 4.59
CA GLY A 29 -2.87 0.85 4.71
C GLY A 29 -3.85 -0.26 4.30
N VAL A 30 -3.61 -0.88 3.15
CA VAL A 30 -4.38 -2.05 2.67
C VAL A 30 -4.26 -3.24 3.62
N ALA A 31 -3.06 -3.50 4.16
CA ALA A 31 -2.85 -4.58 5.12
C ALA A 31 -3.63 -4.34 6.43
N LEU A 32 -3.77 -3.09 6.86
CA LEU A 32 -4.61 -2.73 8.01
C LEU A 32 -6.10 -2.95 7.71
N ALA A 33 -6.59 -2.49 6.56
CA ALA A 33 -7.99 -2.64 6.15
C ALA A 33 -8.39 -4.13 6.00
N SER A 34 -7.53 -4.92 5.37
CA SER A 34 -7.74 -6.36 5.16
C SER A 34 -7.41 -7.24 6.37
N ASN A 35 -6.97 -6.65 7.48
CA ASN A 35 -6.47 -7.36 8.67
C ASN A 35 -5.41 -8.44 8.33
N SER A 36 -4.48 -8.09 7.42
CA SER A 36 -3.43 -8.98 6.94
C SER A 36 -2.19 -8.89 7.82
N ASP A 37 -2.01 -9.85 8.73
CA ASP A 37 -0.80 -9.93 9.56
C ASP A 37 0.47 -10.07 8.72
N LYS A 38 0.39 -10.83 7.62
CA LYS A 38 1.51 -10.99 6.68
C LYS A 38 1.91 -9.64 6.07
N GLY A 39 0.96 -8.86 5.58
CA GLY A 39 1.24 -7.55 4.97
C GLY A 39 1.83 -6.56 5.98
N ARG A 40 1.38 -6.62 7.25
CA ARG A 40 1.95 -5.79 8.33
C ARG A 40 3.38 -6.17 8.66
N VAL A 41 3.73 -7.46 8.63
CA VAL A 41 5.11 -7.95 8.81
C VAL A 41 5.99 -7.55 7.62
N GLU A 42 5.49 -7.67 6.40
CA GLU A 42 6.21 -7.26 5.19
C GLU A 42 6.51 -5.75 5.21
N PHE A 43 5.56 -4.91 5.60
CA PHE A 43 5.77 -3.48 5.81
C PHE A 43 6.91 -3.21 6.81
N MET A 44 6.87 -3.85 7.99
CA MET A 44 7.89 -3.63 9.02
C MET A 44 9.28 -4.04 8.52
N SER A 45 9.40 -5.21 7.88
CA SER A 45 10.67 -5.68 7.33
C SER A 45 11.22 -4.76 6.25
N GLU A 46 10.36 -4.23 5.38
CA GLU A 46 10.78 -3.35 4.29
C GLU A 46 11.20 -1.97 4.83
N MET A 47 10.44 -1.42 5.77
CA MET A 47 10.75 -0.15 6.43
C MET A 47 12.06 -0.26 7.24
N GLU A 48 12.24 -1.32 8.02
CA GLU A 48 13.48 -1.58 8.78
C GLU A 48 14.68 -1.66 7.83
N SER A 49 14.59 -2.46 6.77
CA SER A 49 15.63 -2.59 5.75
C SER A 49 16.01 -1.24 5.13
N ARG A 50 15.03 -0.38 4.83
CA ARG A 50 15.29 0.95 4.23
C ARG A 50 15.86 1.94 5.22
N ILE A 51 15.47 1.88 6.48
CA ILE A 51 16.06 2.70 7.55
C ILE A 51 17.52 2.30 7.76
N GLU A 52 17.81 0.99 7.85
CA GLU A 52 19.18 0.46 7.99
C GLU A 52 20.08 0.83 6.82
N ASN A 53 19.51 0.88 5.60
CA ASN A 53 20.24 1.26 4.38
C ASN A 53 20.21 2.78 4.10
N GLU A 54 19.64 3.61 4.99
CA GLU A 54 19.49 5.06 4.82
C GLU A 54 18.76 5.47 3.52
N THR A 55 17.88 4.62 3.01
CA THR A 55 17.09 4.87 1.79
C THR A 55 15.66 5.30 2.07
N TRP A 56 15.21 5.21 3.33
CA TRP A 56 13.90 5.69 3.75
C TRP A 56 13.84 7.22 3.74
N SER A 57 12.85 7.78 3.04
CA SER A 57 12.75 9.20 2.74
C SER A 57 11.52 9.88 3.35
N LEU A 58 10.54 9.11 3.84
CA LEU A 58 9.33 9.65 4.45
C LEU A 58 9.48 9.84 5.96
N SER A 59 8.86 10.88 6.51
CA SER A 59 8.64 10.92 7.96
C SER A 59 7.60 9.88 8.39
N ALA A 60 7.61 9.51 9.67
CA ALA A 60 6.59 8.63 10.24
C ALA A 60 5.16 9.22 10.12
N GLU A 61 5.03 10.54 10.22
CA GLU A 61 3.76 11.25 10.06
C GLU A 61 3.23 11.12 8.62
N GLN A 62 4.08 11.39 7.62
CA GLN A 62 3.71 11.25 6.20
C GLN A 62 3.31 9.80 5.86
N CYS A 63 4.08 8.81 6.32
CA CYS A 63 3.74 7.41 6.08
C CYS A 63 2.40 7.03 6.74
N ASN A 64 2.14 7.52 7.94
CA ASN A 64 0.88 7.28 8.63
C ASN A 64 -0.31 7.93 7.91
N GLU A 65 -0.17 9.15 7.39
CA GLU A 65 -1.21 9.80 6.58
C GLU A 65 -1.54 8.98 5.33
N ILE A 66 -0.52 8.58 4.57
CA ILE A 66 -0.67 7.75 3.36
C ILE A 66 -1.33 6.41 3.69
N ALA A 67 -0.89 5.73 4.76
CA ALA A 67 -1.46 4.45 5.17
C ALA A 67 -2.92 4.58 5.60
N MET A 68 -3.28 5.65 6.31
CA MET A 68 -4.66 5.89 6.75
C MET A 68 -5.59 6.27 5.60
N GLU A 69 -5.11 7.03 4.62
CA GLU A 69 -5.84 7.33 3.38
C GLU A 69 -6.11 6.05 2.59
N SER A 70 -5.05 5.26 2.32
CA SER A 70 -5.17 3.99 1.60
C SER A 70 -6.07 2.98 2.32
N LYS A 71 -5.98 2.90 3.65
CA LYS A 71 -6.88 2.07 4.47
C LYS A 71 -8.35 2.48 4.25
N TYR A 72 -8.65 3.77 4.30
CA TYR A 72 -10.00 4.28 4.14
C TYR A 72 -10.56 3.99 2.75
N GLU A 73 -9.77 4.22 1.70
CA GLU A 73 -10.17 3.90 0.32
C GLU A 73 -10.46 2.41 0.15
N PHE A 74 -9.59 1.55 0.67
CA PHE A 74 -9.80 0.10 0.59
C PHE A 74 -11.01 -0.38 1.40
N ASP A 75 -11.23 0.17 2.60
CA ASP A 75 -12.42 -0.13 3.41
C ASP A 75 -13.71 0.26 2.65
N LEU A 76 -13.72 1.39 1.94
CA LEU A 76 -14.85 1.80 1.10
C LEU A 76 -15.06 0.82 -0.06
N ASP A 77 -14.00 0.41 -0.75
CA ASP A 77 -14.08 -0.54 -1.85
C ASP A 77 -14.64 -1.89 -1.38
N LEU A 78 -14.17 -2.40 -0.22
CA LEU A 78 -14.72 -3.60 0.41
C LEU A 78 -16.21 -3.45 0.75
N ALA A 79 -16.61 -2.31 1.30
CA ALA A 79 -18.00 -2.06 1.66
C ALA A 79 -18.91 -1.99 0.41
N ILE A 80 -18.41 -1.43 -0.69
CA ILE A 80 -19.11 -1.42 -1.98
C ILE A 80 -19.23 -2.85 -2.51
N ASP A 81 -18.15 -3.63 -2.52
CA ASP A 81 -18.14 -5.00 -3.04
C ASP A 81 -19.10 -5.93 -2.27
N MET A 82 -19.21 -5.75 -0.94
CA MET A 82 -20.16 -6.49 -0.10
C MET A 82 -21.63 -6.05 -0.25
N SER A 83 -21.91 -4.96 -0.95
CA SER A 83 -23.26 -4.40 -1.11
C SER A 83 -23.98 -4.83 -2.39
N TYR A 84 -23.31 -5.60 -3.25
CA TYR A 84 -23.85 -6.20 -4.48
C TYR A 84 -24.04 -7.71 -4.34
#